data_AF-A0A359C9U3-F1
#
_entry.id   AF-A0A359C9U3-F1
#
_cell.length_a   1.000
_cell.length_b   1.000
_cell.length_c   1.000
_cell.angle_alpha   90.00
_cell.angle_beta   90.00
_cell.angle_gamma   90.00
#
_symmetry.space_group_name_H-M   'P 1'
#
loop_
_entity.id
_entity.type
_entity.pdbx_description
1 polymer ?
#
loop_
_entity_poly.entity_id
_entity_poly.type
_entity_poly.pdbx_seq_one_letter_code
_entity_poly.pdbx_strand_id
1 'polypeptide(L)'
;MPGRKGKAAGISRVSAAKDRWERQVLSPVMAKSPERRKRFESTSGETVERLYTPRDREGFDYLRDAGFPGEYPFTRGVQPTMYRGRFWTMRQYAGFGDARESNRRYRYLLEQGQTGLSVAFDLPTQMGYDSDNAFASGEVGKVGVAIDS
;
A
#
# COMPACT_ATOMS: atom_id res chain seq x y z
N MET A 1 -4.18 -21.58 -33.39
CA MET A 1 -4.07 -20.54 -32.34
C MET A 1 -4.35 -19.15 -32.92
N PRO A 2 -5.51 -18.52 -32.65
CA PRO A 2 -5.91 -17.25 -33.26
C PRO A 2 -5.55 -15.99 -32.43
N GLY A 3 -4.54 -16.05 -31.55
CA GLY A 3 -4.42 -15.11 -30.41
C GLY A 3 -3.74 -13.75 -30.64
N ARG A 4 -2.81 -13.61 -31.60
CA ARG A 4 -1.97 -12.39 -31.71
C ARG A 4 -2.59 -11.29 -32.57
N LYS A 5 -3.24 -11.66 -33.69
CA LYS A 5 -3.90 -10.71 -34.60
C LYS A 5 -5.16 -10.06 -34.00
N GLY A 6 -5.95 -10.82 -33.23
CA GLY A 6 -7.16 -10.31 -32.56
C GLY A 6 -6.88 -9.29 -31.44
N LYS A 7 -5.81 -9.50 -30.65
CA LYS A 7 -5.41 -8.58 -29.57
C LYS A 7 -4.91 -7.24 -30.12
N ALA A 8 -4.10 -7.27 -31.17
CA ALA A 8 -3.63 -6.07 -31.86
C ALA A 8 -4.79 -5.26 -32.47
N ALA A 9 -5.77 -5.94 -33.08
CA ALA A 9 -6.97 -5.29 -33.60
C ALA A 9 -7.82 -4.64 -32.49
N GLY A 10 -7.93 -5.27 -31.32
CA GLY A 10 -8.63 -4.71 -30.16
C GLY A 10 -7.98 -3.44 -29.60
N ILE A 11 -6.65 -3.44 -29.43
CA ILE A 11 -5.90 -2.26 -28.96
C ILE A 11 -5.99 -1.11 -29.98
N SER A 12 -5.88 -1.43 -31.28
CA SER A 12 -6.03 -0.44 -32.35
C SER A 12 -7.41 0.25 -32.33
N ARG A 13 -8.49 -0.52 -32.15
CA ARG A 13 -9.86 0.02 -32.04
C ARG A 13 -10.01 0.94 -30.82
N VAL A 14 -9.44 0.55 -29.67
CA VAL A 14 -9.46 1.37 -28.45
C VAL A 14 -8.67 2.67 -28.65
N SER A 15 -7.51 2.61 -29.29
CA SER A 15 -6.70 3.79 -29.57
C SER A 15 -7.45 4.79 -30.44
N ALA A 16 -8.01 4.33 -31.56
CA ALA A 16 -8.81 5.19 -32.44
C ALA A 16 -10.04 5.80 -31.74
N ALA A 17 -10.67 5.03 -30.84
CA ALA A 17 -11.79 5.53 -30.06
C ALA A 17 -11.38 6.58 -29.03
N LYS A 18 -10.23 6.41 -28.36
CA LYS A 18 -9.66 7.39 -27.42
C LYS A 18 -9.29 8.67 -28.17
N ASP A 19 -8.64 8.59 -29.33
CA ASP A 19 -8.27 9.76 -30.12
C ASP A 19 -9.49 10.53 -30.64
N ARG A 20 -10.55 9.82 -31.06
CA ARG A 20 -11.83 10.44 -31.41
C ARG A 20 -12.42 11.17 -30.21
N TRP A 21 -12.46 10.53 -29.04
CA TRP A 21 -13.00 11.12 -27.82
C TRP A 21 -12.21 12.36 -27.39
N GLU A 22 -10.87 12.30 -27.42
CA GLU A 22 -10.00 13.45 -27.12
C GLU A 22 -10.34 14.64 -28.02
N ARG A 23 -10.46 14.42 -29.33
CA ARG A 23 -10.76 15.49 -30.28
C ARG A 23 -12.19 16.02 -30.19
N GLN A 24 -13.18 15.13 -30.14
CA GLN A 24 -14.58 15.50 -30.37
C GLN A 24 -15.35 15.78 -29.07
N VAL A 25 -14.89 15.24 -27.93
CA VAL A 25 -15.60 15.32 -26.66
C VAL A 25 -14.80 16.09 -25.62
N LEU A 26 -13.51 15.76 -25.44
CA LEU A 26 -12.69 16.39 -24.42
C LEU A 26 -12.29 17.83 -24.79
N SER A 27 -11.74 18.04 -25.99
CA SER A 27 -11.24 19.35 -26.41
C SER A 27 -12.29 20.49 -26.33
N PRO A 28 -13.55 20.30 -26.77
CA PRO A 28 -14.57 21.36 -26.63
C PRO A 28 -14.86 21.73 -25.17
N VAL A 29 -14.89 20.74 -24.28
CA VAL A 29 -15.11 20.97 -22.84
C VAL A 29 -13.92 21.70 -22.23
N MET A 30 -12.70 21.25 -22.53
CA MET A 30 -11.46 21.86 -22.06
C MET A 30 -11.29 23.31 -22.51
N ALA A 31 -11.77 23.65 -23.72
CA ALA A 31 -11.76 25.02 -24.22
C ALA A 31 -12.74 25.92 -23.47
N LYS A 32 -13.90 25.40 -23.07
CA LYS A 32 -14.92 26.15 -22.32
C LYS A 32 -14.61 26.24 -20.83
N SER A 33 -14.10 25.16 -20.26
CA SER A 33 -13.86 25.00 -18.83
C SER A 33 -12.63 24.12 -18.62
N PRO A 34 -11.45 24.71 -18.42
CA PRO A 34 -10.23 23.94 -18.22
C PRO A 34 -10.25 23.20 -16.88
N GLU A 35 -9.43 22.16 -16.79
CA GLU A 35 -9.19 21.44 -15.55
C GLU A 35 -8.51 22.31 -14.50
N ARG A 36 -8.70 21.93 -13.24
CA ARG A 36 -8.17 22.65 -12.06
C ARG A 36 -6.65 22.76 -12.03
N ARG A 37 -5.94 21.87 -12.72
CA ARG A 37 -4.47 21.82 -12.79
C ARG A 37 -4.06 21.46 -14.21
N LYS A 38 -2.90 21.97 -14.62
CA LYS A 38 -2.28 21.62 -15.91
C LYS A 38 -1.73 20.20 -15.94
N ARG A 39 -1.30 19.68 -14.78
CA ARG A 39 -0.78 18.33 -14.58
C ARG A 39 -1.32 17.78 -13.28
N PHE A 40 -1.69 16.51 -13.27
CA PHE A 40 -2.05 15.76 -12.09
C PHE A 40 -0.90 14.84 -11.76
N GLU A 41 -0.46 14.84 -10.51
CA GLU A 41 0.67 14.04 -10.05
C GLU A 41 0.25 13.27 -8.81
N SER A 42 0.82 12.07 -8.65
CA SER A 42 0.76 11.32 -7.41
C SER A 42 1.59 12.02 -6.33
N THR A 43 1.50 11.56 -5.08
CA THR A 43 2.36 12.04 -3.99
C THR A 43 3.84 11.70 -4.20
N SER A 44 4.16 10.79 -5.12
CA SER A 44 5.53 10.44 -5.50
C SER A 44 6.05 11.24 -6.70
N GLY A 45 5.26 12.19 -7.23
CA GLY A 45 5.63 13.01 -8.39
C GLY A 45 5.37 12.36 -9.75
N GLU A 46 4.74 11.19 -9.79
CA GLU A 46 4.43 10.52 -11.06
C GLU A 46 3.22 11.18 -11.71
N THR A 47 3.32 11.48 -13.01
CA THR A 47 2.19 12.07 -13.75
C THR A 47 1.07 11.06 -13.91
N VAL A 48 -0.13 11.48 -13.51
CA VAL A 48 -1.36 10.71 -13.66
C VAL A 48 -2.11 11.20 -14.89
N GLU A 49 -2.16 10.35 -15.91
CA GLU A 49 -2.89 10.64 -17.14
C GLU A 49 -4.40 10.67 -16.88
N ARG A 50 -5.12 11.50 -17.66
CA ARG A 50 -6.58 11.66 -17.54
C ARG A 50 -7.35 10.35 -17.65
N LEU A 51 -6.87 9.45 -18.49
CA LEU A 51 -7.54 8.19 -18.79
C LEU A 51 -6.53 7.13 -19.23
N TYR A 52 -6.43 6.05 -18.47
CA TYR A 52 -5.73 4.83 -18.86
C TYR A 52 -6.69 3.85 -19.53
N THR A 53 -6.21 3.18 -20.56
CA THR A 53 -6.94 2.26 -21.42
C THR A 53 -6.05 1.04 -21.72
N PRO A 54 -6.60 -0.02 -22.35
CA PRO A 54 -5.77 -1.13 -22.82
C PRO A 54 -4.59 -0.73 -23.73
N ARG A 55 -4.61 0.44 -24.38
CA ARG A 55 -3.48 0.94 -25.20
C ARG A 55 -2.27 1.31 -24.34
N ASP A 56 -2.52 1.76 -23.11
CA ASP A 56 -1.49 2.25 -22.18
C ASP A 56 -0.78 1.07 -21.46
N ARG A 57 -1.09 -0.16 -21.86
CA ARG A 57 -0.41 -1.40 -21.45
C ARG A 57 0.46 -1.99 -22.57
N GLU A 58 0.94 -1.16 -23.49
CA GLU A 58 1.88 -1.62 -24.51
C GLU A 58 3.14 -2.21 -23.86
N GLY A 59 3.65 -3.31 -24.39
CA GLY A 59 4.79 -4.03 -23.81
C GLY A 59 4.50 -4.83 -22.53
N PHE A 60 3.28 -4.74 -21.98
CA PHE A 60 2.86 -5.55 -20.84
C PHE A 60 2.64 -7.00 -21.26
N ASP A 61 3.45 -7.89 -20.67
CA ASP A 61 3.30 -9.32 -20.79
C ASP A 61 2.67 -9.86 -19.50
N TYR A 62 1.48 -10.46 -19.63
CA TYR A 62 0.74 -10.94 -18.47
C TYR A 62 1.51 -12.01 -17.69
N LEU A 63 2.18 -12.95 -18.36
CA LEU A 63 2.87 -14.05 -17.67
C LEU A 63 4.17 -13.57 -17.03
N ARG A 64 4.87 -12.63 -17.68
CA ARG A 64 6.12 -12.04 -17.15
C ARG A 64 5.88 -11.03 -16.04
N ASP A 65 4.92 -10.12 -16.21
CA ASP A 65 4.78 -8.92 -15.38
C ASP A 65 3.71 -9.07 -14.27
N ALA A 66 2.67 -9.88 -14.50
CA ALA A 66 1.64 -10.16 -13.48
C ALA A 66 1.74 -11.57 -12.89
N GLY A 67 1.85 -12.58 -13.74
CA GLY A 67 1.80 -13.98 -13.36
C GLY A 67 0.51 -14.38 -12.63
N PHE A 68 0.63 -15.41 -11.80
CA PHE A 68 -0.42 -15.91 -10.91
C PHE A 68 0.00 -15.70 -9.44
N PRO A 69 -0.94 -15.52 -8.50
CA PRO A 69 -0.61 -15.39 -7.09
C PRO A 69 0.09 -16.66 -6.58
N GLY A 70 1.11 -16.51 -5.73
CA GLY A 70 1.91 -17.63 -5.23
C GLY A 70 3.05 -18.08 -6.17
N GLU A 71 3.21 -17.45 -7.33
CA GLU A 71 4.30 -17.72 -8.28
C GLU A 71 5.04 -16.43 -8.64
N TYR A 72 6.33 -16.53 -9.00
CA TYR A 72 7.09 -15.39 -9.52
C TYR A 72 6.36 -14.76 -10.73
N PRO A 73 6.27 -13.42 -10.86
CA PRO A 73 6.95 -12.37 -10.08
C PRO A 73 6.23 -11.93 -8.80
N PHE A 74 5.21 -12.66 -8.34
CA PHE A 74 4.42 -12.35 -7.15
C PHE A 74 3.67 -11.01 -7.18
N THR A 75 3.57 -10.35 -8.33
CA THR A 75 2.82 -9.09 -8.53
C THR A 75 1.38 -9.20 -8.05
N ARG A 76 0.78 -10.40 -8.16
CA ARG A 76 -0.60 -10.67 -7.71
C ARG A 76 -0.71 -11.21 -6.28
N GLY A 77 0.41 -11.28 -5.55
CA GLY A 77 0.49 -11.75 -4.17
C GLY A 77 1.39 -12.97 -4.01
N VAL A 78 1.96 -13.11 -2.81
CA VAL A 78 2.92 -14.18 -2.46
C VAL A 78 2.27 -15.50 -2.05
N GLN A 79 0.95 -15.53 -1.84
CA GLN A 79 0.20 -16.74 -1.47
C GLN A 79 -0.83 -17.07 -2.54
N PRO A 80 -1.04 -18.35 -2.93
CA PRO A 80 -1.97 -18.71 -4.00
C PRO A 80 -3.45 -18.41 -3.67
N THR A 81 -3.84 -18.52 -2.39
CA THR A 81 -5.22 -18.28 -1.94
C THR A 81 -5.43 -16.90 -1.32
N MET A 82 -4.35 -16.16 -1.05
CA MET A 82 -4.35 -14.87 -0.36
C MET A 82 -5.37 -14.84 0.81
N TYR A 83 -6.18 -13.79 0.87
CA TYR A 83 -7.13 -13.54 1.95
C TYR A 83 -8.42 -14.35 1.86
N ARG A 84 -8.59 -15.20 0.82
CA ARG A 84 -9.64 -16.23 0.84
C ARG A 84 -9.23 -17.42 1.72
N GLY A 85 -7.93 -17.67 1.85
CA GLY A 85 -7.39 -18.72 2.72
C GLY A 85 -7.17 -18.23 4.15
N ARG A 86 -6.41 -17.15 4.32
CA ARG A 86 -6.13 -16.56 5.62
C ARG A 86 -6.06 -15.04 5.51
N PHE A 87 -6.79 -14.32 6.36
CA PHE A 87 -6.68 -12.87 6.44
C PHE A 87 -5.26 -12.43 6.84
N TRP A 88 -4.94 -11.16 6.56
CA TRP A 88 -3.72 -10.57 7.10
C TRP A 88 -3.74 -10.58 8.63
N THR A 89 -2.56 -10.50 9.24
CA THR A 89 -2.49 -10.38 10.70
C THR A 89 -2.96 -8.98 11.10
N MET A 90 -4.03 -8.90 11.87
CA MET A 90 -4.41 -7.65 12.53
C MET A 90 -3.44 -7.47 13.69
N ARG A 91 -2.56 -6.46 13.59
CA ARG A 91 -1.44 -6.25 14.50
C ARG A 91 -1.34 -4.77 14.85
N GLN A 92 -1.98 -4.36 15.95
CA GLN A 92 -1.84 -3.00 16.45
C GLN A 92 -0.46 -2.85 17.08
N TYR A 93 0.22 -1.77 16.70
CA TYR A 93 1.42 -1.30 17.38
C TYR A 93 1.03 -0.66 18.70
N ALA A 94 1.50 -1.21 19.81
CA ALA A 94 1.11 -0.78 21.16
C ALA A 94 2.24 -1.02 22.18
N GLY A 95 2.28 -0.19 23.21
CA GLY A 95 3.22 -0.26 24.32
C GLY A 95 3.21 1.10 25.01
N PHE A 96 3.16 1.11 26.35
CA PHE A 96 3.22 2.31 27.17
C PHE A 96 3.44 1.91 28.64
N GLY A 97 4.09 2.77 29.41
CA GLY A 97 4.31 2.59 30.84
C GLY A 97 5.16 1.36 31.12
N ASP A 98 4.73 0.58 32.11
CA ASP A 98 5.42 -0.65 32.48
C ASP A 98 4.90 -1.90 31.73
N ALA A 99 5.61 -3.02 31.93
CA ALA A 99 5.25 -4.30 31.31
C ALA A 99 3.86 -4.82 31.71
N ARG A 100 3.38 -4.55 32.93
CA ARG A 100 2.04 -4.97 33.39
C ARG A 100 0.96 -4.16 32.71
N GLU A 101 1.13 -2.86 32.60
CA GLU A 101 0.20 -1.96 31.90
C GLU A 101 0.09 -2.31 30.42
N SER A 102 1.25 -2.49 29.77
CA SER A 102 1.31 -2.93 28.38
C SER A 102 0.69 -4.32 28.18
N ASN A 103 0.91 -5.27 29.09
CA ASN A 103 0.26 -6.58 29.03
C ASN A 103 -1.27 -6.50 29.17
N ARG A 104 -1.80 -5.65 30.06
CA ARG A 104 -3.26 -5.40 30.14
C ARG A 104 -3.79 -4.91 28.80
N ARG A 105 -3.08 -3.98 28.15
CA ARG A 105 -3.44 -3.48 26.82
C ARG A 105 -3.40 -4.57 25.76
N TYR A 106 -2.39 -5.43 25.77
CA TYR A 106 -2.28 -6.55 24.82
C TYR A 106 -3.44 -7.54 24.96
N ARG A 107 -3.80 -7.91 26.19
CA ARG A 107 -4.95 -8.78 26.44
C ARG A 107 -6.25 -8.17 25.94
N TYR A 108 -6.48 -6.90 26.26
CA TYR A 108 -7.62 -6.15 25.75
C TYR A 108 -7.68 -6.19 24.21
N LEU A 109 -6.56 -5.92 23.53
CA LEU A 109 -6.52 -5.91 22.07
C LEU A 109 -6.81 -7.29 21.46
N LEU A 110 -6.29 -8.36 22.07
CA LEU A 110 -6.59 -9.74 21.66
C LEU A 110 -8.09 -10.04 21.81
N GLU A 111 -8.71 -9.61 22.92
CA GLU A 111 -10.16 -9.73 23.14
C GLU A 111 -10.97 -8.94 22.10
N GLN A 112 -10.43 -7.83 21.58
CA GLN A 112 -11.04 -7.05 20.49
C GLN A 112 -10.74 -7.61 19.08
N GLY A 113 -10.15 -8.80 18.97
CA GLY A 113 -9.94 -9.49 17.69
C GLY A 113 -8.58 -9.25 17.03
N GLN A 114 -7.62 -8.64 17.73
CA GLN A 114 -6.22 -8.62 17.28
C GLN A 114 -5.67 -10.05 17.17
N THR A 115 -4.91 -10.34 16.12
CA THR A 115 -4.38 -11.69 15.85
C THR A 115 -2.85 -11.79 15.90
N GLY A 116 -2.16 -10.69 16.20
CA GLY A 116 -0.74 -10.70 16.52
C GLY A 116 -0.33 -9.48 17.34
N LEU A 117 0.61 -9.63 18.26
CA LEU A 117 1.10 -8.54 19.13
C LEU A 117 2.26 -7.78 18.48
N SER A 118 2.32 -6.46 18.68
CA SER A 118 3.49 -5.67 18.29
C SER A 118 3.81 -4.68 19.40
N VAL A 119 5.06 -4.73 19.86
CA VAL A 119 5.52 -4.00 21.04
C VAL A 119 6.20 -2.71 20.60
N ALA A 120 5.74 -1.59 21.16
CA ALA A 120 6.44 -0.31 21.12
C ALA A 120 7.29 -0.18 22.39
N PHE A 121 8.59 0.06 22.24
CA PHE A 121 9.50 0.30 23.35
C PHE A 121 9.63 1.79 23.61
N ASP A 122 9.92 2.18 24.84
CA ASP A 122 10.21 3.58 25.13
C ASP A 122 11.56 4.02 24.51
N LEU A 123 11.88 5.31 24.63
CA LEU A 123 13.13 5.84 24.07
C LEU A 123 14.38 5.27 24.78
N PRO A 124 14.44 5.20 26.13
CA PRO A 124 15.57 4.58 26.84
C PRO A 124 15.89 3.16 26.36
N THR A 125 14.88 2.27 26.31
CA THR A 125 15.05 0.89 25.84
C THR A 125 15.51 0.86 24.38
N GLN A 126 14.97 1.71 23.50
CA GLN A 126 15.43 1.82 22.11
C GLN A 126 16.89 2.27 21.98
N MET A 127 17.34 3.12 22.91
CA MET A 127 18.70 3.66 22.94
C MET A 127 19.68 2.78 23.73
N GLY A 128 19.21 1.70 24.37
CA GLY A 128 20.03 0.79 25.16
C GLY A 128 20.41 1.31 26.54
N TYR A 129 19.60 2.20 27.12
CA TYR A 129 19.76 2.66 28.50
C TYR A 129 18.79 1.96 29.43
N ASP A 130 19.28 1.57 30.60
CA ASP A 130 18.43 1.19 31.73
C ASP A 130 17.64 2.41 32.21
N SER A 131 16.46 2.16 32.78
CA SER A 131 15.53 3.19 33.24
C SER A 131 16.10 4.12 34.34
N ASP A 132 17.15 3.71 35.04
CA ASP A 132 17.85 4.52 36.06
C ASP A 132 19.00 5.38 35.50
N ASN A 133 19.28 5.28 34.19
CA ASN A 133 20.30 6.09 33.54
C ASN A 133 19.91 7.58 33.54
N ALA A 134 20.87 8.47 33.79
CA ALA A 134 20.66 9.91 33.78
C ALA A 134 20.02 10.43 32.47
N PHE A 135 20.34 9.81 31.32
CA PHE A 135 19.77 10.16 30.00
C PHE A 135 18.35 9.61 29.78
N ALA A 136 17.86 8.71 30.63
CA ALA A 136 16.52 8.14 30.54
C ALA A 136 15.44 8.99 31.24
N SER A 137 15.86 9.91 32.11
CA SER A 137 14.97 10.72 32.94
C SER A 137 13.90 11.45 32.11
N GLY A 138 12.63 11.20 32.44
CA GLY A 138 11.47 11.81 31.77
C GLY A 138 11.00 11.12 30.49
N GLU A 139 11.69 10.08 30.04
CA GLU A 139 11.34 9.32 28.82
C GLU A 139 10.95 7.85 29.10
N VAL A 140 11.24 7.35 30.30
CA VAL A 140 10.86 6.00 30.75
C VAL A 140 9.34 5.79 30.63
N GLY A 141 8.94 4.77 29.87
CA GLY A 141 7.54 4.37 29.68
C GLY A 141 6.66 5.35 28.88
N LYS A 142 7.22 6.45 28.34
CA LYS A 142 6.41 7.57 27.80
C LYS A 142 5.89 7.34 26.38
N VAL A 143 6.69 6.71 25.54
CA VAL A 143 6.35 6.46 24.12
C VAL A 143 6.26 4.96 23.79
N GLY A 144 6.42 4.12 24.80
CA GLY A 144 6.43 2.68 24.70
C GLY A 144 6.61 2.04 26.07
N VAL A 145 6.75 0.72 26.11
CA VAL A 145 7.02 -0.02 27.34
C VAL A 145 8.51 0.10 27.71
N ALA A 146 8.79 0.34 28.99
CA ALA A 146 10.15 0.27 29.54
C ALA A 146 10.57 -1.19 29.76
N ILE A 147 11.75 -1.58 29.27
CA ILE A 147 12.35 -2.90 29.46
C ILE A 147 13.83 -2.75 29.77
N ASP A 148 14.23 -3.22 30.96
CA ASP A 148 15.62 -3.20 31.44
C ASP A 148 16.21 -4.62 31.58
N SER A 149 15.36 -5.66 31.72
CA SER A 149 15.76 -7.06 31.99
C SER A 149 14.79 -8.10 31.46
#